data_AF-A0A1G6EU55-F1
#
_entry.id   AF-A0A1G6EU55-F1
#
_cell.length_a   1.000
_cell.length_b   1.000
_cell.length_c   1.000
_cell.angle_alpha   90.00
_cell.angle_beta   90.00
_cell.angle_gamma   90.00
#
_symmetry.space_group_name_H-M   'P 1'
#
loop_
_entity.id
_entity.type
_entity.pdbx_description
1 polymer ?
#
loop_
_entity_poly.entity_id
_entity_poly.type
_entity_poly.pdbx_seq_one_letter_code
_entity_poly.pdbx_strand_id
1 'polypeptide(L)' 'MDGKIVHAVQPNLSLGEIGNTTFLLPPDDVLREFEKVINPIFEKKRSNTLQIRTLEKLRDTLLPKLMSGEVQVTI' A
#
# COMPACT_ATOMS: atom_id res chain seq x y z
N MET A 1 17.18 -24.15 -24.98
CA MET A 1 16.10 -25.14 -25.17
C MET A 1 16.11 -26.02 -23.93
N ASP A 2 15.16 -26.04 -23.01
CA ASP A 2 13.81 -25.48 -22.97
C ASP A 2 13.45 -25.21 -21.50
N GLY A 3 13.33 -23.93 -21.14
CA GLY A 3 12.73 -23.56 -19.87
C GLY A 3 11.22 -23.67 -20.02
N LYS A 4 10.61 -24.70 -19.44
CA LYS A 4 9.16 -24.91 -19.39
C LYS A 4 8.46 -23.66 -18.86
N ILE A 5 8.01 -22.78 -19.75
CA ILE A 5 7.02 -21.76 -19.43
C ILE A 5 5.68 -22.47 -19.37
N VAL A 6 5.38 -23.03 -18.21
CA VAL A 6 4.03 -23.47 -17.90
C VAL A 6 3.15 -22.21 -17.85
N HIS A 7 2.18 -22.14 -18.74
CA HIS A 7 1.15 -21.10 -18.75
C HIS A 7 0.22 -21.29 -17.54
N ALA A 8 0.74 -21.08 -16.34
CA ALA A 8 -0.06 -21.06 -15.12
C ALA A 8 -0.72 -19.69 -14.97
N VAL A 9 -2.03 -19.69 -14.69
CA VAL A 9 -2.83 -18.48 -14.45
C VAL A 9 -2.31 -17.65 -13.25
N GLN A 10 -1.46 -18.23 -12.40
CA GLN A 10 -0.56 -17.49 -11.52
C GLN A 10 0.78 -18.24 -11.41
N PRO A 11 1.93 -17.64 -11.79
CA PRO A 11 3.23 -18.20 -11.45
C PRO A 11 3.39 -18.16 -9.93
N ASN A 12 3.56 -19.33 -9.32
CA ASN A 12 3.82 -19.45 -7.89
C ASN A 12 5.34 -19.31 -7.69
N LEU A 13 5.79 -18.20 -7.13
CA LEU A 13 7.21 -17.93 -6.90
C LEU A 13 7.69 -18.70 -5.67
N SER A 14 8.53 -19.71 -5.85
CA SER A 14 9.03 -20.53 -4.74
C SER A 14 10.14 -19.83 -3.95
N LEU A 15 10.25 -20.12 -2.64
CA LEU A 15 11.34 -19.58 -1.80
C LEU A 15 12.73 -19.91 -2.34
N GLY A 16 12.88 -21.09 -2.97
CA GLY A 16 14.13 -21.50 -3.63
C GLY A 16 14.46 -20.66 -4.86
N GLU A 17 13.46 -20.21 -5.62
CA GLU A 17 13.65 -19.30 -6.76
C GLU A 17 14.00 -17.88 -6.29
N ILE A 18 13.38 -17.39 -5.21
CA ILE A 18 13.72 -16.07 -4.63
C ILE A 18 15.16 -16.06 -4.11
N GLY A 19 15.55 -17.09 -3.34
CA GLY A 19 16.89 -17.17 -2.76
C GLY A 19 18.01 -17.27 -3.80
N ASN A 20 17.72 -17.85 -4.97
CA ASN A 20 18.67 -17.99 -6.07
C ASN A 20 18.59 -16.83 -7.09
N THR A 21 17.72 -15.84 -6.87
CA THR A 21 17.61 -14.68 -7.76
C THR A 21 18.82 -13.77 -7.57
N THR A 22 19.57 -13.54 -8.65
CA THR A 22 20.69 -12.60 -8.65
C THR A 22 20.17 -11.19 -8.91
N PHE A 23 20.61 -10.22 -8.10
CA PHE A 23 20.33 -8.80 -8.33
C PHE A 23 21.58 -7.97 -8.04
N LEU A 24 21.62 -6.75 -8.60
CA LEU A 24 22.67 -5.80 -8.32
C LEU A 24 22.41 -5.17 -6.95
N LEU A 25 23.34 -5.36 -6.01
CA LEU A 25 23.29 -4.72 -4.70
C LEU A 25 23.98 -3.34 -4.81
N PRO A 26 23.25 -2.21 -4.67
CA PRO A 26 23.85 -0.89 -4.67
C PRO A 26 24.70 -0.68 -3.40
N PRO A 27 25.67 0.24 -3.43
CA PRO A 27 26.37 0.71 -2.24
C PRO A 27 25.40 1.27 -1.17
N ASP A 28 25.77 1.11 0.10
CA ASP A 28 24.91 1.51 1.24
C ASP A 28 24.58 3.00 1.26
N ASP A 29 25.48 3.87 0.77
CA ASP A 29 25.24 5.30 0.67
C ASP A 29 24.13 5.63 -0.33
N VAL A 30 24.12 4.96 -1.48
CA VAL A 30 23.05 5.10 -2.49
C VAL A 30 21.71 4.63 -1.91
N LEU A 31 21.69 3.52 -1.18
CA LEU A 31 20.50 3.03 -0.49
C LEU A 31 19.98 4.04 0.54
N ARG A 32 20.87 4.61 1.36
CA ARG A 32 20.50 5.62 2.37
C ARG A 32 19.92 6.89 1.73
N GLU A 33 20.50 7.38 0.64
CA GLU A 33 19.96 8.56 -0.05
C GLU A 33 18.60 8.28 -0.70
N PHE A 34 18.44 7.09 -1.28
CA PHE A 34 17.15 6.65 -1.80
C PHE A 34 16.09 6.57 -0.69
N GLU A 35 16.43 5.97 0.45
CA GLU A 35 15.54 5.83 1.61
C GLU A 35 15.07 7.19 2.13
N LYS A 36 15.96 8.19 2.22
CA LYS A 36 15.61 9.56 2.64
C LYS A 36 14.50 10.17 1.78
N VAL A 37 14.48 9.87 0.48
CA VAL A 37 13.48 10.38 -0.45
C VAL A 37 12.20 9.56 -0.38
N ILE A 38 12.30 8.23 -0.35
CA ILE A 38 11.14 7.36 -0.52
C ILE A 38 10.34 7.16 0.78
N ASN A 39 11.00 7.13 1.94
CA ASN A 39 10.35 6.92 3.24
C ASN A 39 9.25 7.95 3.53
N PRO A 40 9.47 9.27 3.40
CA PRO A 40 8.40 10.23 3.67
C PRO A 40 7.20 10.09 2.71
N ILE A 41 7.42 9.62 1.47
CA ILE A 41 6.35 9.38 0.50
C ILE A 41 5.49 8.20 0.96
N PHE A 42 6.10 7.10 1.36
CA PHE A 42 5.38 5.93 1.88
C PHE A 42 4.64 6.23 3.19
N GLU A 43 5.26 6.97 4.10
CA GLU A 43 4.60 7.39 5.34
C GLU A 43 3.42 8.31 5.08
N LYS A 44 3.55 9.26 4.14
CA LYS A 44 2.43 10.12 3.74
C LYS A 44 1.30 9.32 3.08
N LYS A 45 1.62 8.36 2.21
CA LYS A 45 0.64 7.46 1.60
C LYS A 45 -0.12 6.67 2.68
N ARG A 46 0.60 6.14 3.68
CA ARG A 46 0.01 5.41 4.80
C ARG A 46 -0.92 6.30 5.62
N SER A 47 -0.45 7.49 6.01
CA SER A 47 -1.23 8.47 6.76
C SER A 47 -2.51 8.87 6.03
N ASN A 48 -2.42 9.21 4.74
CA ASN A 48 -3.57 9.56 3.93
C ASN A 48 -4.57 8.41 3.82
N THR A 49 -4.09 7.18 3.65
CA THR A 49 -4.95 5.99 3.60
C THR A 49 -5.72 5.80 4.90
N LEU A 50 -5.06 6.02 6.05
CA LEU A 50 -5.72 5.93 7.35
C LEU A 50 -6.75 7.05 7.55
N GLN A 51 -6.42 8.28 7.15
CA GLN A 51 -7.34 9.42 7.23
C GLN A 51 -8.58 9.21 6.36
N ILE A 52 -8.40 8.75 5.12
CA ILE A 52 -9.52 8.42 4.22
C ILE A 52 -10.44 7.39 4.88
N ARG A 53 -9.90 6.29 5.41
CA ARG A 53 -10.71 5.27 6.10
C ARG A 53 -11.49 5.84 7.29
N THR A 54 -10.87 6.74 8.05
CA THR A 54 -11.55 7.41 9.18
C THR A 54 -12.67 8.32 8.70
N LEU A 55 -12.42 9.12 7.65
CA LEU A 55 -13.41 10.03 7.08
C LEU A 55 -14.57 9.28 6.41
N GLU A 56 -14.29 8.18 5.72
CA GLU A 56 -15.31 7.28 5.15
C GLU A 56 -16.22 6.72 6.25
N LYS A 57 -15.63 6.17 7.32
CA LYS A 57 -16.40 5.67 8.46
C LYS A 57 -17.23 6.75 9.13
N LEU A 58 -16.66 7.94 9.29
CA LEU A 58 -17.36 9.08 9.88
C LEU A 58 -18.53 9.50 8.99
N ARG A 59 -18.33 9.62 7.67
CA ARG A 59 -19.40 9.89 6.69
C ARG A 59 -20.51 8.85 6.80
N ASP A 60 -20.17 7.57 6.77
CA ASP A 60 -21.14 6.48 6.78
C ASP A 60 -21.90 6.38 8.10
N THR A 61 -21.30 6.85 9.20
CA THR A 61 -21.94 6.94 10.51
C THR A 61 -22.84 8.18 10.63
N LEU A 62 -22.38 9.33 10.14
CA LEU A 62 -23.09 10.60 10.29
C LEU A 62 -24.22 10.75 9.28
N LEU A 63 -24.06 10.27 8.05
CA LEU A 63 -25.07 10.47 7.00
C LEU A 63 -26.45 9.91 7.40
N PRO A 64 -26.58 8.68 7.93
CA PRO A 64 -27.88 8.19 8.41
C PRO A 64 -28.47 9.05 9.53
N LYS A 65 -27.63 9.54 10.46
CA LYS A 65 -28.05 10.35 11.61
C LYS A 65 -28.49 11.76 11.22
N LEU A 66 -27.86 12.32 10.19
CA LEU A 66 -28.27 13.59 9.58
C LEU A 66 -29.61 13.41 8.85
N MET A 67 -29.77 12.32 8.11
CA MET A 67 -31.01 12.02 7.37
C MET A 67 -32.19 11.69 8.31
N SER A 68 -31.94 11.07 9.47
CA SER A 68 -32.97 10.81 10.48
C SER A 68 -33.30 12.03 11.36
N GLY A 69 -32.51 13.11 11.27
CA GLY A 69 -32.65 14.29 12.13
C GLY A 69 -32.17 14.08 13.57
N GLU A 70 -31.53 12.95 13.88
CA GLU A 70 -30.88 12.68 15.18
C GLU A 70 -29.73 13.65 15.47
N VAL A 71 -29.06 14.11 14.43
CA VAL A 71 -27.97 15.09 14.49
C VAL A 71 -28.33 16.24 13.57
N GLN A 72 -28.18 17.48 14.06
CA GLN A 72 -28.49 18.68 13.30
C GLN A 72 -27.24 19.57 13.23
N VAL A 73 -26.92 20.07 12.04
CA VAL A 73 -25.81 21.02 11.85
C VAL A 73 -26.39 22.42 11.92
N THR A 74 -26.00 23.18 12.95
CA THR A 74 -26.27 24.62 13.02
C THR A 74 -25.06 25.34 12.43
N ILE A 75 -25.27 26.03 11.31
CA ILE A 75 -24.27 26.93 10.71
C ILE A 75 -24.59 28.35 11.15
#